data_AF-A0A928GMX5-F1
#
_entry.id   AF-A0A928GMX5-F1
#
_cell.length_a   1.000
_cell.length_b   1.000
_cell.length_c   1.000
_cell.angle_alpha   90.00
_cell.angle_beta   90.00
_cell.angle_gamma   90.00
#
_symmetry.space_group_name_H-M   'P 1'
#
loop_
_entity.id
_entity.type
_entity.pdbx_description
1 polymer ?
#
loop_
_entity_poly.entity_id
_entity_poly.type
_entity_poly.pdbx_seq_one_letter_code
_entity_poly.pdbx_strand_id
1 'polypeptide(L)'
;MHLARTEHCRSKPPRLSFYYQNLDWGGDVDELAVFYRTSATAEWQNLMENGERADSWTQKEFDLSEKSETFQLMFEARDNIGYGYGILLDNITLQNYIPTGIANAEDSPVKVWAEQGCINVENATGIVTVTNIIGQKVASKVGEKLQFQVNGGIYIVQAGEETFKVIVR
;
A
#
# COMPACT_ATOMS: atom_id res chain seq x y z
N MET A 1 -0.25 27.32 24.42
CA MET A 1 0.72 26.61 23.56
C MET A 1 0.08 25.28 23.20
N HIS A 2 -0.63 25.24 22.07
CA HIS A 2 -1.34 24.04 21.61
C HIS A 2 -0.49 23.45 20.49
N LEU A 3 0.15 22.30 20.75
CA LEU A 3 0.94 21.60 19.75
C LEU A 3 -0.05 20.98 18.75
N ALA A 4 -0.14 21.56 17.56
CA ALA A 4 -0.80 20.91 16.44
C ALA A 4 0.01 19.64 16.12
N ARG A 5 -0.63 18.47 16.24
CA ARG A 5 -0.06 17.23 15.74
C ARG A 5 -0.02 17.32 14.22
N THR A 6 1.18 17.28 13.67
CA THR A 6 1.42 17.10 12.24
C THR A 6 0.97 15.68 11.88
N GLU A 7 -0.19 15.53 11.24
CA GLU A 7 -0.53 14.26 10.59
C GLU A 7 0.26 14.16 9.29
N HIS A 8 1.29 13.30 9.32
CA HIS A 8 2.08 12.91 8.16
C HIS A 8 1.20 12.10 7.19
N CYS A 9 1.28 12.37 5.89
CA CYS A 9 0.74 11.49 4.86
C CYS A 9 1.52 10.17 4.85
N ARG A 10 1.12 9.21 5.68
CA ARG A 10 1.75 7.89 5.72
C ARG A 10 1.26 7.06 4.54
N SER A 11 2.19 6.58 3.73
CA SER A 11 1.94 5.48 2.80
C SER A 11 1.27 4.32 3.53
N LYS A 12 0.19 3.77 2.98
CA LYS A 12 -0.57 2.69 3.65
C LYS A 12 0.32 1.46 3.85
N PRO A 13 0.28 0.82 5.03
CA PRO A 13 0.97 -0.44 5.27
C PRO A 13 0.51 -1.55 4.32
N PRO A 14 1.33 -2.60 4.08
CA PRO A 14 0.87 -3.83 3.47
C PRO A 14 -0.30 -4.44 4.26
N ARG A 15 -1.19 -5.14 3.58
CA ARG A 15 -2.35 -5.79 4.19
C ARG A 15 -2.29 -7.29 3.95
N LEU A 16 -2.37 -8.06 5.03
CA LEU A 16 -2.67 -9.48 4.98
C LEU A 16 -4.19 -9.65 4.97
N SER A 17 -4.70 -10.52 4.10
CA SER A 17 -6.08 -11.00 4.15
C SER A 17 -6.14 -12.50 3.89
N PHE A 18 -7.11 -13.16 4.48
CA PHE A 18 -7.39 -14.57 4.25
C PHE A 18 -8.83 -14.88 4.65
N TYR A 19 -9.34 -16.00 4.15
CA TYR A 19 -10.58 -16.61 4.62
C TYR A 19 -10.25 -17.78 5.52
N TYR A 20 -11.03 -17.96 6.58
CA TYR A 20 -10.94 -19.14 7.42
C TYR A 20 -12.33 -19.68 7.80
N GLN A 21 -12.36 -20.96 8.16
CA GLN A 21 -13.51 -21.61 8.78
C GLN A 21 -13.03 -22.37 10.02
N ASN A 22 -13.81 -22.29 11.09
CA ASN A 22 -13.53 -22.93 12.37
C ASN A 22 -14.87 -23.38 12.99
N LEU A 23 -15.32 -24.57 12.60
CA LEU A 23 -16.65 -25.06 12.94
C LEU A 23 -16.71 -25.50 14.40
N ASP A 24 -17.84 -25.20 15.04
CA ASP A 24 -18.16 -25.72 16.36
C ASP A 24 -18.61 -27.18 16.31
N TRP A 25 -17.96 -28.01 17.12
CA TRP A 25 -18.41 -29.36 17.42
C TRP A 25 -18.90 -29.45 18.87
N GLY A 26 -20.20 -29.22 19.08
CA GLY A 26 -20.82 -29.46 20.38
C GLY A 26 -20.30 -28.56 21.51
N GLY A 27 -19.73 -27.40 21.20
CA GLY A 27 -19.06 -26.48 22.12
C GLY A 27 -17.55 -26.38 21.87
N ASP A 28 -16.99 -27.30 21.08
CA ASP A 28 -15.55 -27.46 20.88
C ASP A 28 -15.11 -26.78 19.58
N VAL A 29 -14.16 -25.84 19.70
CA VAL A 29 -13.53 -25.14 18.57
C VAL A 29 -12.02 -25.14 18.73
N ASP A 30 -11.32 -25.26 17.61
CA ASP A 30 -9.88 -25.11 17.55
C ASP A 30 -9.48 -23.64 17.66
N GLU A 31 -8.20 -23.36 17.89
CA GLU A 31 -7.69 -22.00 18.00
C GLU A 31 -6.75 -21.68 16.83
N LEU A 32 -7.00 -20.55 16.17
CA LEU A 32 -6.10 -20.01 15.15
C LEU A 32 -5.30 -18.84 15.72
N ALA A 33 -3.97 -18.96 15.72
CA ALA A 33 -3.06 -17.84 15.94
C ALA A 33 -2.35 -17.46 14.64
N VAL A 34 -2.19 -16.15 14.40
CA VAL A 34 -1.60 -15.62 13.17
C VAL A 34 -0.51 -14.62 13.51
N PHE A 35 0.65 -14.80 12.88
CA PHE A 35 1.83 -13.98 13.11
C PHE A 35 2.48 -13.58 11.78
N TYR A 36 3.28 -12.53 11.83
CA TYR A 36 4.20 -12.17 10.75
C TYR A 36 5.57 -11.75 11.28
N ARG A 37 6.58 -11.81 10.42
CA ARG A 37 7.88 -11.17 10.65
C ARG A 37 8.48 -10.67 9.35
N THR A 38 9.35 -9.67 9.45
CA THR A 38 9.90 -8.93 8.30
C THR A 38 11.24 -9.47 7.81
N SER A 39 11.83 -10.46 8.48
CA SER A 39 13.01 -11.21 8.04
C SER A 39 13.12 -12.55 8.78
N ALA A 40 14.04 -13.42 8.38
CA ALA A 40 14.25 -14.72 9.01
C ALA A 40 14.75 -14.63 10.48
N THR A 41 15.31 -13.49 10.88
CA THR A 41 15.86 -13.24 12.22
C THR A 41 15.05 -12.25 13.04
N ALA A 42 14.01 -11.65 12.46
CA ALA A 42 13.11 -10.77 13.18
C ALA A 42 12.20 -11.56 14.13
N GLU A 43 11.80 -10.90 15.22
CA GLU A 43 10.81 -11.44 16.16
C GLU A 43 9.44 -11.56 15.48
N TRP A 44 8.67 -12.56 15.91
CA TRP A 44 7.29 -12.75 15.43
C TRP A 44 6.36 -11.70 16.06
N GLN A 45 5.59 -11.03 15.21
CA GLN A 45 4.56 -10.10 15.60
C GLN A 45 3.19 -10.79 15.51
N ASN A 46 2.44 -10.79 16.62
CA ASN A 46 1.10 -11.36 16.68
C ASN A 46 0.09 -10.44 16.00
N LEU A 47 -0.76 -11.02 15.15
CA LEU A 47 -1.89 -10.35 14.49
C LEU A 47 -3.22 -10.80 15.09
N MET A 48 -3.30 -12.07 15.48
CA MET A 48 -4.48 -12.67 16.09
C MET A 48 -4.04 -13.83 16.98
N GLU A 49 -4.69 -13.96 18.12
CA GLU A 49 -4.57 -15.09 19.04
C GLU A 49 -6.00 -15.59 19.32
N ASN A 50 -6.16 -16.90 19.52
CA ASN A 50 -7.44 -17.51 19.89
C ASN A 50 -8.58 -17.21 18.89
N GLY A 51 -8.33 -17.42 17.60
CA GLY A 51 -9.33 -17.24 16.55
C GLY A 51 -10.64 -17.97 16.88
N GLU A 52 -11.73 -17.21 16.92
CA GLU A 52 -13.04 -17.70 17.34
C GLU A 52 -13.70 -18.60 16.28
N ARG A 53 -14.78 -19.26 16.72
CA ARG A 53 -15.75 -19.98 15.90
C ARG A 53 -16.11 -19.18 14.63
N ALA A 54 -16.03 -19.86 13.50
CA ALA A 54 -16.45 -19.36 12.20
C ALA A 54 -17.21 -20.48 11.47
N ASP A 55 -18.54 -20.50 11.63
CA ASP A 55 -19.43 -21.53 11.04
C ASP A 55 -19.50 -21.49 9.51
N SER A 56 -19.01 -20.40 8.92
CA SER A 56 -18.91 -20.19 7.47
C SER A 56 -17.61 -19.49 7.16
N TRP A 57 -17.18 -19.54 5.91
CA TRP A 57 -16.00 -18.83 5.42
C TRP A 57 -16.03 -17.36 5.84
N THR A 58 -15.13 -17.01 6.75
CA THR A 58 -15.04 -15.68 7.37
C THR A 58 -13.73 -15.04 6.95
N GLN A 59 -13.80 -13.81 6.46
CA GLN A 59 -12.60 -13.06 6.07
C GLN A 59 -11.97 -12.38 7.29
N LYS A 60 -10.64 -12.43 7.38
CA LYS A 60 -9.84 -11.59 8.28
C LYS A 60 -8.89 -10.71 7.46
N GLU A 61 -8.68 -9.49 7.93
CA GLU A 61 -7.77 -8.53 7.34
C GLU A 61 -6.92 -7.87 8.42
N PHE A 62 -5.62 -7.74 8.16
CA PHE A 62 -4.65 -7.10 9.06
C PHE A 62 -3.76 -6.15 8.27
N ASP A 63 -3.73 -4.88 8.68
CA ASP A 63 -2.75 -3.92 8.18
C ASP A 63 -1.44 -4.14 8.97
N LEU A 64 -0.35 -4.51 8.27
CA LEU A 64 0.94 -4.85 8.87
C LEU A 64 1.71 -3.58 9.23
N SER A 65 2.19 -3.44 10.46
CA SER A 65 2.77 -2.17 10.94
C SER A 65 4.07 -1.77 10.23
N GLU A 66 4.75 -2.73 9.60
CA GLU A 66 6.05 -2.57 8.96
C GLU A 66 5.98 -2.84 7.46
N LYS A 67 6.74 -2.04 6.70
CA LYS A 67 7.06 -2.36 5.30
C LYS A 67 8.33 -3.18 5.26
N SER A 68 8.35 -4.19 4.39
CA SER A 68 9.54 -4.99 4.14
C SER A 68 9.51 -5.55 2.72
N GLU A 69 10.69 -5.79 2.16
CA GLU A 69 10.84 -6.58 0.94
C GLU A 69 10.59 -8.07 1.21
N THR A 70 10.73 -8.49 2.47
CA THR A 70 10.50 -9.86 2.90
C THR A 70 9.46 -9.93 3.99
N PHE A 71 8.49 -10.83 3.82
CA PHE A 71 7.56 -11.21 4.86
C PHE A 71 7.57 -12.72 5.01
N GLN A 72 7.47 -13.17 6.26
CA GLN A 72 7.15 -14.55 6.58
C GLN A 72 5.87 -14.53 7.40
N LEU A 73 4.92 -15.38 7.02
CA LEU A 73 3.62 -15.51 7.66
C LEU A 73 3.57 -16.85 8.39
N MET A 74 2.95 -16.86 9.56
CA MET A 74 2.70 -18.09 10.31
C MET A 74 1.22 -18.14 10.67
N PHE A 75 0.60 -19.27 10.32
CA PHE A 75 -0.74 -19.65 10.74
C PHE A 75 -0.57 -20.89 11.61
N GLU A 76 -0.85 -20.75 12.89
CA GLU A 76 -0.74 -21.82 13.87
C GLU A 76 -2.15 -22.26 14.25
N ALA A 77 -2.56 -23.43 13.75
CA ALA A 77 -3.77 -24.11 14.17
C ALA A 77 -3.45 -24.96 15.41
N ARG A 78 -4.12 -24.68 16.51
CA ARG A 78 -3.97 -25.41 17.77
C ARG A 78 -5.26 -26.16 18.05
N ASP A 79 -5.11 -27.45 18.25
CA ASP A 79 -6.18 -28.28 18.79
C ASP A 79 -6.38 -27.87 20.25
N ASN A 80 -7.58 -27.44 20.58
CA ASN A 80 -7.90 -26.95 21.92
C ASN A 80 -8.13 -28.13 22.88
N ILE A 81 -8.96 -29.10 22.49
CA ILE A 81 -9.46 -30.18 23.36
C ILE A 81 -9.68 -31.54 22.67
N GLY A 82 -9.24 -31.72 21.43
CA GLY A 82 -9.12 -33.03 20.76
C GLY A 82 -10.18 -33.34 19.72
N TYR A 83 -11.20 -32.48 19.55
CA TYR A 83 -12.40 -32.81 18.78
C TYR A 83 -12.92 -31.71 17.86
N GLY A 84 -12.18 -30.62 17.68
CA GLY A 84 -12.50 -29.62 16.68
C GLY A 84 -12.48 -30.21 15.26
N TYR A 85 -13.19 -29.58 14.34
CA TYR A 85 -13.21 -30.00 12.93
C TYR A 85 -11.94 -29.65 12.15
N GLY A 86 -10.95 -29.06 12.80
CA GLY A 86 -9.79 -28.46 12.15
C GLY A 86 -10.09 -27.05 11.64
N ILE A 87 -9.02 -26.34 11.33
CA ILE A 87 -9.07 -24.99 10.75
C ILE A 87 -8.84 -25.08 9.24
N LEU A 88 -9.78 -24.54 8.47
CA LEU A 88 -9.63 -24.38 7.02
C LEU A 88 -9.17 -22.97 6.70
N LEU A 89 -8.25 -22.83 5.74
CA LEU A 89 -7.73 -21.56 5.26
C LEU A 89 -7.82 -21.50 3.73
N ASP A 90 -8.18 -20.34 3.19
CA ASP A 90 -8.19 -20.11 1.75
C ASP A 90 -7.94 -18.62 1.41
N ASN A 91 -7.59 -18.35 0.15
CA ASN A 91 -7.41 -17.01 -0.42
C ASN A 91 -6.45 -16.11 0.37
N ILE A 92 -5.36 -16.70 0.90
CA ILE A 92 -4.33 -15.95 1.61
C ILE A 92 -3.65 -14.98 0.63
N THR A 93 -3.82 -13.69 0.90
CA THR A 93 -3.28 -12.60 0.07
C THR A 93 -2.49 -11.65 0.95
N LEU A 94 -1.23 -11.44 0.61
CA LEU A 94 -0.43 -10.33 1.12
C LEU A 94 -0.38 -9.25 0.04
N GLN A 95 -1.13 -8.17 0.24
CA GLN A 95 -1.21 -7.07 -0.70
C GLN A 95 -0.36 -5.90 -0.21
N ASN A 96 0.64 -5.53 -0.99
CA ASN A 96 1.28 -4.24 -0.83
C ASN A 96 0.34 -3.14 -1.33
N TYR A 97 0.18 -2.08 -0.54
CA TYR A 97 -0.40 -0.86 -1.07
C TYR A 97 0.64 -0.18 -1.96
N ILE A 98 0.60 -0.53 -3.24
CA ILE A 98 1.26 0.25 -4.29
C ILE A 98 0.24 1.31 -4.67
N PRO A 99 0.46 2.60 -4.36
CA PRO A 99 -0.42 3.65 -4.85
C PRO A 99 -0.39 3.61 -6.39
N THR A 100 -1.42 3.04 -6.98
CA THR A 100 -1.68 3.07 -8.42
C THR A 100 -2.64 4.23 -8.69
N GLY A 101 -2.13 5.44 -8.50
CA GLY A 101 -2.89 6.68 -8.65
C GLY A 101 -2.12 7.89 -8.12
N ILE A 102 -2.33 9.04 -8.76
CA ILE A 102 -1.74 10.34 -8.43
C ILE A 102 -2.15 10.77 -7.01
N ALA A 103 -1.29 10.48 -6.04
CA ALA A 103 -1.33 11.03 -4.69
C ALA A 103 0.08 11.16 -4.06
N ASN A 104 1.15 11.05 -4.85
CA ASN A 104 2.51 11.27 -4.35
C ASN A 104 3.00 12.71 -4.57
N ALA A 105 2.11 13.68 -4.82
CA ALA A 105 2.51 15.06 -5.07
C ALA A 105 2.51 15.97 -3.83
N GLU A 106 1.91 15.54 -2.71
CA GLU A 106 1.78 16.44 -1.53
C GLU A 106 2.97 16.40 -0.56
N ASP A 107 3.77 15.32 -0.56
CA ASP A 107 5.01 15.23 0.25
C ASP A 107 6.26 14.95 -0.61
N SER A 108 6.13 15.11 -1.93
CA SER A 108 7.25 14.96 -2.85
C SER A 108 8.19 16.17 -2.76
N PRO A 109 9.52 15.96 -2.76
CA PRO A 109 10.46 17.05 -2.95
C PRO A 109 10.32 17.68 -4.35
N VAL A 110 9.84 16.91 -5.34
CA VAL A 110 9.59 17.35 -6.71
C VAL A 110 8.33 18.20 -6.76
N LYS A 111 8.48 19.45 -7.17
CA LYS A 111 7.37 20.38 -7.33
C LYS A 111 6.98 20.46 -8.79
N VAL A 112 5.70 20.29 -9.09
CA VAL A 112 5.17 20.42 -10.44
C VAL A 112 3.95 21.34 -10.42
N TRP A 113 3.97 22.40 -11.24
CA TRP A 113 2.85 23.33 -11.38
C TRP A 113 2.75 23.88 -12.80
N ALA A 114 1.59 24.48 -13.11
CA ALA A 114 1.38 25.20 -14.36
C ALA A 114 1.33 26.71 -14.11
N GLU A 115 1.98 27.48 -14.98
CA GLU A 115 1.75 28.91 -15.11
C GLU A 115 1.99 29.35 -16.56
N GLN A 116 1.20 30.30 -17.06
CA GLN A 116 1.45 30.98 -18.34
C GLN A 116 1.69 30.03 -19.54
N GLY A 117 0.93 28.94 -19.65
CA GLY A 117 1.09 27.96 -20.74
C GLY A 117 2.31 27.03 -20.59
N CYS A 118 2.97 27.04 -19.44
CA CYS A 118 4.11 26.20 -19.13
C CYS A 118 3.81 25.24 -17.98
N ILE A 119 4.39 24.05 -18.05
CA ILE A 119 4.59 23.16 -16.91
C ILE A 119 6.00 23.41 -16.38
N ASN A 120 6.09 23.76 -15.10
CA ASN A 120 7.35 23.94 -14.38
C ASN A 120 7.58 22.73 -13.46
N VAL A 121 8.83 22.29 -13.40
CA VAL A 121 9.26 21.19 -12.53
C VAL A 121 10.51 21.62 -11.78
N GLU A 122 10.53 21.41 -10.46
CA GLU A 122 11.71 21.63 -9.62
C GLU A 122 12.05 20.39 -8.78
N ASN A 123 13.33 20.26 -8.41
CA ASN A 123 13.93 19.18 -7.63
C ASN A 123 13.80 17.79 -8.24
N ALA A 124 13.55 17.70 -9.55
CA ALA A 124 13.49 16.41 -10.23
C ALA A 124 14.85 15.71 -10.23
N THR A 125 14.86 14.43 -9.89
CA THR A 125 16.03 13.56 -10.01
C THR A 125 15.91 12.72 -11.29
N GLY A 126 16.69 13.09 -12.31
CA GLY A 126 16.74 12.36 -13.57
C GLY A 126 15.83 12.91 -14.67
N ILE A 127 15.25 12.01 -15.46
CA ILE A 127 14.45 12.36 -16.64
C ILE A 127 13.04 12.76 -16.20
N VAL A 128 12.58 13.90 -16.71
CA VAL A 128 11.18 14.34 -16.64
C VAL A 128 10.52 14.15 -17.99
N THR A 129 9.40 13.45 -18.03
CA THR A 129 8.60 13.20 -19.22
C THR A 129 7.20 13.78 -19.07
N VAL A 130 6.74 14.54 -20.07
CA VAL A 130 5.40 15.09 -20.15
C VAL A 130 4.61 14.32 -21.19
N THR A 131 3.46 13.78 -20.80
CA THR A 131 2.50 13.07 -21.65
C THR A 131 1.13 13.75 -21.58
N ASN A 132 0.38 13.74 -22.68
CA ASN A 132 -1.02 14.18 -22.66
C ASN A 132 -1.93 13.06 -22.11
N ILE A 133 -3.22 13.35 -21.93
CA ILE A 133 -4.17 12.41 -21.32
C ILE A 133 -4.46 11.15 -22.16
N ILE A 134 -4.10 11.17 -23.44
CA ILE A 134 -4.22 10.00 -24.34
C ILE A 134 -2.91 9.18 -24.41
N GLY A 135 -1.93 9.50 -23.54
CA GLY A 135 -0.67 8.75 -23.42
C GLY A 135 0.41 9.12 -24.44
N GLN A 136 0.19 10.14 -25.28
CA GLN A 136 1.22 10.60 -26.22
C GLN A 136 2.27 11.45 -25.51
N LYS A 137 3.54 11.12 -25.73
CA LYS A 137 4.67 11.90 -25.21
C LYS A 137 4.73 13.26 -25.90
N VAL A 138 4.67 14.32 -25.11
CA VAL A 138 4.79 15.72 -25.54
C VAL A 138 6.25 16.15 -25.53
N ALA A 139 6.96 15.88 -24.43
CA ALA A 139 8.36 16.27 -24.26
C ALA A 139 9.06 15.42 -23.20
N SER A 140 10.39 15.42 -23.22
CA SER A 140 11.21 14.83 -22.17
C SER A 140 12.53 15.60 -22.03
N LYS A 141 12.96 15.90 -20.81
CA LYS A 141 14.20 16.64 -20.50
C LYS A 141 14.83 16.10 -19.21
N VAL A 142 16.13 16.33 -19.03
CA VAL A 142 16.87 15.98 -17.80
C VAL A 142 17.31 17.26 -17.11
N GLY A 143 17.10 17.35 -15.81
CA GLY A 143 17.54 18.47 -14.99
C GLY A 143 16.67 18.67 -13.76
N GLU A 144 17.21 19.39 -12.78
CA GLU A 144 16.51 19.64 -11.51
C GLU A 144 15.43 20.72 -11.63
N LYS A 145 15.65 21.72 -12.49
CA LYS A 145 14.69 22.80 -12.78
C LYS A 145 14.38 22.82 -14.27
N LEU A 146 13.12 22.58 -14.62
CA LEU A 146 12.69 22.41 -16.01
C LEU A 146 11.41 23.17 -16.29
N GLN A 147 11.28 23.59 -17.55
CA GLN A 147 10.07 24.21 -18.08
C GLN A 147 9.70 23.57 -19.43
N PHE A 148 8.41 23.32 -19.61
CA PHE A 148 7.81 22.76 -20.81
C PHE A 148 6.65 23.63 -21.27
N GLN A 149 6.80 24.31 -22.40
CA GLN A 149 5.71 25.05 -23.02
C GLN A 149 4.73 24.07 -23.66
N VAL A 150 3.44 24.22 -23.35
CA VAL A 150 2.37 23.33 -23.80
C VAL A 150 1.09 24.13 -24.08
N ASN A 151 0.16 23.55 -24.83
CA ASN A 151 -1.18 24.13 -24.96
C ASN A 151 -2.00 23.89 -23.69
N GLY A 152 -3.08 24.66 -23.51
CA GLY A 152 -4.05 24.41 -22.44
C GLY A 152 -4.60 22.97 -22.50
N GLY A 153 -4.66 22.30 -21.36
CA GLY A 153 -5.03 20.88 -21.30
C GLY A 153 -4.63 20.18 -20.02
N ILE A 154 -4.83 18.87 -20.00
CA ILE A 154 -4.46 17.98 -18.89
C ILE A 154 -3.27 17.14 -19.32
N TYR A 155 -2.24 17.14 -18.47
CA TYR A 155 -0.99 16.43 -18.69
C TYR A 155 -0.65 15.54 -17.50
N ILE A 156 0.10 14.49 -17.80
CA ILE A 156 0.80 13.64 -16.84
C ILE A 156 2.29 13.99 -16.94
N VAL A 157 2.91 14.27 -15.80
CA VAL A 157 4.35 14.56 -15.70
C VAL A 157 4.97 13.45 -14.86
N GLN A 158 5.88 12.69 -15.46
CA GLN A 158 6.66 11.67 -14.77
C GLN A 158 8.05 12.24 -14.47
N ALA A 159 8.49 12.22 -13.21
CA ALA A 159 9.81 12.68 -12.78
C ALA A 159 10.41 11.60 -11.88
N GLY A 160 11.40 10.84 -12.38
CA GLY A 160 11.86 9.63 -11.69
C GLY A 160 10.75 8.60 -11.55
N GLU A 161 10.48 8.16 -10.31
CA GLU A 161 9.38 7.23 -9.98
C GLU A 161 8.06 7.95 -9.65
N GLU A 162 8.07 9.28 -9.60
CA GLU A 162 6.90 10.08 -9.22
C GLU A 162 6.09 10.51 -10.45
N THR A 163 4.77 10.63 -10.26
CA THR A 163 3.83 11.01 -11.32
C THR A 163 2.88 12.09 -10.82
N PHE A 164 2.73 13.15 -11.61
CA PHE A 164 1.93 14.33 -11.30
C PHE A 164 0.90 14.59 -12.39
N LYS A 165 -0.30 15.02 -12.01
CA LYS A 165 -1.33 15.52 -12.95
C LYS A 165 -1.27 17.03 -12.90
N VAL A 166 -1.20 17.65 -14.06
CA VAL A 166 -1.14 19.10 -14.19
C VAL A 166 -2.23 19.56 -15.14
N ILE A 167 -2.97 20.59 -14.75
CA ILE A 167 -3.94 21.26 -15.62
C ILE A 167 -3.34 22.61 -15.99
N VAL A 168 -3.09 22.81 -17.29
CA VAL A 168 -2.61 24.09 -17.84
C VAL A 168 -3.84 24.83 -18.39
N ARG A 169 -4.03 26.07 -17.95
CA ARG A 169 -5.10 26.97 -18.41
C ARG A 169 -4.54 28.11 -19.24
#